data_AF-A0A7W0UAS9-F1
#
_entry.id   AF-A0A7W0UAS9-F1
#
_cell.length_a   1.000
_cell.length_b   1.000
_cell.length_c   1.000
_cell.angle_alpha   90.00
_cell.angle_beta   90.00
_cell.angle_gamma   90.00
#
_symmetry.space_group_name_H-M   'P 1'
#
loop_
_entity.id
_entity.type
_entity.pdbx_description
1 polymer ?
#
loop_
_entity_poly.entity_id
_entity_poly.type
_entity_poly.pdbx_seq_one_letter_code
_entity_poly.pdbx_strand_id
1 'polypeptide(L)' 'MRIAVLGLGLIGGSVGLAARERVYGVDVAGFDPVPEALEAALERGAIHVAAESVAEALAGARACLCCAPVGA' A
#
# COMPACT_ATOMS: atom_id res chain seq x y z
N MET A 1 -11.76 -6.42 -4.17
CA MET A 1 -11.97 -5.02 -3.68
C MET A 1 -10.62 -4.34 -3.64
N ARG A 2 -10.46 -3.13 -4.19
CA ARG A 2 -9.17 -2.40 -4.13
C ARG A 2 -9.07 -1.50 -2.91
N ILE A 3 -7.91 -1.51 -2.26
CA ILE A 3 -7.51 -0.54 -1.23
C ILE A 3 -6.18 0.11 -1.61
N ALA A 4 -5.96 1.33 -1.12
CA ALA A 4 -4.70 2.05 -1.25
C ALA A 4 -3.98 2.09 0.11
N VAL A 5 -2.67 1.90 0.11
CA VAL A 5 -1.80 2.10 1.28
C VAL A 5 -0.76 3.16 0.93
N LEU A 6 -0.80 4.30 1.62
CA LEU A 6 0.12 5.42 1.42
C LEU A 6 1.16 5.42 2.55
N GLY A 7 2.42 5.18 2.21
CA GLY A 7 3.50 4.89 3.15
C GLY A 7 3.61 3.39 3.41
N LEU A 8 4.74 2.79 3.04
CA LEU A 8 5.02 1.35 3.05
C LEU A 8 6.11 0.95 4.04
N GLY A 9 6.33 1.78 5.06
CA GLY A 9 7.12 1.44 6.24
C GLY A 9 6.47 0.35 7.12
N LEU A 10 6.84 0.28 8.39
CA LEU A 10 6.38 -0.78 9.31
C LEU A 10 4.84 -0.90 9.37
N ILE A 11 4.13 0.23 9.49
CA ILE A 11 2.66 0.23 9.62
C ILE A 11 2.00 -0.14 8.30
N GLY A 12 2.34 0.55 7.21
CA GLY A 12 1.72 0.30 5.90
C GLY A 12 2.02 -1.10 5.35
N GLY A 13 3.25 -1.58 5.52
CA GLY A 13 3.63 -2.96 5.16
C GLY A 13 2.82 -3.99 5.94
N SER A 14 2.63 -3.79 7.25
CA SER A 14 1.82 -4.68 8.09
C SER A 14 0.34 -4.67 7.70
N VAL A 15 -0.20 -3.49 7.40
CA VAL A 15 -1.57 -3.32 6.87
C VAL A 15 -1.73 -4.09 5.56
N GLY A 16 -0.81 -3.92 4.61
CA GLY A 16 -0.86 -4.58 3.32
C GLY A 16 -0.82 -6.10 3.44
N LEU A 17 0.12 -6.63 4.23
CA LEU A 17 0.21 -8.06 4.54
C LEU A 17 -1.08 -8.59 5.18
N ALA A 18 -1.58 -7.88 6.20
CA ALA A 18 -2.79 -8.30 6.90
C ALA A 18 -4.03 -8.26 6.00
N ALA A 19 -4.13 -7.27 5.11
CA ALA A 19 -5.20 -7.18 4.13
C ALA A 19 -5.16 -8.38 3.18
N ARG A 20 -3.98 -8.71 2.63
CA ARG A 20 -3.82 -9.87 1.74
C ARG A 20 -4.11 -11.20 2.42
N GLU A 21 -3.79 -11.33 3.70
CA GLU A 21 -4.07 -12.53 4.48
C GLU A 21 -5.57 -12.68 4.83
N ARG A 22 -6.26 -11.57 5.16
CA ARG A 22 -7.59 -11.62 5.80
C ARG A 22 -8.75 -11.21 4.90
N VAL A 23 -8.50 -10.53 3.79
CA VAL A 23 -9.55 -10.01 2.90
C VAL A 23 -9.49 -10.71 1.56
N TYR A 24 -10.39 -11.67 1.36
CA TYR A 24 -10.47 -12.45 0.13
C TYR A 24 -10.70 -11.54 -1.10
N GLY A 25 -9.87 -11.72 -2.13
CA GLY A 25 -9.95 -10.95 -3.37
C GLY A 25 -9.63 -9.47 -3.20
N VAL A 26 -8.89 -9.08 -2.16
CA VAL A 26 -8.37 -7.72 -2.04
C VAL A 26 -7.28 -7.49 -3.09
N ASP A 27 -7.30 -6.31 -3.67
CA ASP A 27 -6.21 -5.76 -4.46
C ASP A 27 -5.62 -4.58 -3.69
N VAL A 28 -4.31 -4.49 -3.61
CA VAL A 28 -3.61 -3.55 -2.71
C VAL A 28 -2.63 -2.76 -3.56
N ALA A 29 -2.97 -1.50 -3.80
CA ALA A 29 -2.08 -0.54 -4.45
C ALA A 29 -1.30 0.22 -3.36
N GLY A 30 0.03 0.18 -3.45
CA GLY A 30 0.92 0.88 -2.53
C GLY A 30 1.55 2.10 -3.18
N PHE A 31 1.79 3.14 -2.39
CA PHE A 31 2.64 4.26 -2.76
C PHE A 31 3.56 4.60 -1.60
N ASP A 32 4.82 4.87 -1.89
CA ASP A 32 5.79 5.42 -0.95
C ASP A 32 6.78 6.30 -1.75
N PRO A 33 7.20 7.47 -1.25
CA PRO A 33 8.22 8.28 -1.91
C PRO A 33 9.61 7.61 -1.95
N VAL A 34 9.86 6.59 -1.13
CA VAL A 34 11.12 5.84 -1.07
C VAL A 34 11.03 4.59 -1.96
N PRO A 35 11.78 4.51 -3.09
CA PRO A 35 11.73 3.38 -4.01
C PRO A 35 12.02 2.02 -3.34
N GLU A 36 12.97 1.98 -2.41
CA GLU A 36 13.36 0.77 -1.69
C GLU A 36 12.20 0.22 -0.83
N ALA A 37 11.31 1.10 -0.35
CA ALA A 37 10.12 0.67 0.39
C ALA A 37 9.08 0.01 -0.53
N LEU A 38 8.94 0.50 -1.77
CA LEU A 38 8.07 -0.11 -2.78
C LEU A 38 8.58 -1.50 -3.18
N GLU A 39 9.88 -1.62 -3.45
CA GLU A 39 10.54 -2.89 -3.78
C GLU A 39 10.36 -3.91 -2.65
N ALA A 40 10.71 -3.55 -1.42
CA ALA A 40 10.55 -4.42 -0.26
C ALA A 40 9.08 -4.82 -0.02
N ALA A 41 8.13 -3.90 -0.26
CA ALA A 41 6.71 -4.19 -0.14
C ALA A 41 6.20 -5.16 -1.21
N LEU A 42 6.69 -5.07 -2.45
CA LEU A 42 6.39 -6.03 -3.51
C LEU A 42 6.99 -7.40 -3.19
N GLU A 43 8.28 -7.46 -2.85
CA GLU A 43 9.01 -8.70 -2.56
C GLU A 43 8.37 -9.49 -1.41
N ARG A 44 7.97 -8.78 -0.35
CA ARG A 44 7.30 -9.38 0.82
C ARG A 44 5.84 -9.68 0.56
N GLY A 45 5.29 -9.23 -0.58
CA GLY A 45 3.88 -9.31 -0.90
C GLY A 45 3.03 -8.53 0.10
N ALA A 46 3.43 -7.33 0.52
CA ALA A 46 2.55 -6.41 1.22
C ALA A 46 1.57 -5.72 0.26
N ILE A 47 1.98 -5.52 -0.99
CA ILE A 47 1.17 -4.88 -2.04
C ILE A 47 1.15 -5.74 -3.31
N HIS A 48 0.18 -5.50 -4.18
CA HIS A 48 0.10 -6.11 -5.51
C HIS A 48 0.70 -5.20 -6.59
N VAL A 49 0.57 -3.88 -6.40
CA VAL A 49 1.02 -2.86 -7.35
C VAL A 49 1.73 -1.75 -6.58
N ALA A 50 2.95 -1.41 -7.00
CA ALA A 50 3.62 -0.17 -6.63
C ALA A 50 3.17 0.92 -7.60
N ALA A 51 2.34 1.85 -7.12
CA ALA A 51 1.88 2.97 -7.92
C ALA A 51 2.94 4.07 -8.00
N GLU A 52 3.03 4.76 -9.14
CA GLU A 52 3.98 5.85 -9.40
C GLU A 52 3.53 7.17 -8.76
N SER A 53 2.27 7.25 -8.33
CA SER A 53 1.71 8.43 -7.66
C SER A 53 0.59 8.07 -6.69
N VAL A 54 0.31 8.99 -5.76
CA VAL A 54 -0.87 8.89 -4.88
C VAL A 54 -2.17 8.82 -5.69
N ALA A 55 -2.28 9.58 -6.77
CA ALA A 55 -3.47 9.57 -7.63
C ALA A 55 -3.70 8.21 -8.26
N GLU A 56 -2.64 7.57 -8.73
CA GLU A 56 -2.70 6.21 -9.27
C GLU A 56 -3.03 5.17 -8.20
N ALA A 57 -2.42 5.26 -7.00
CA ALA A 57 -2.72 4.36 -5.90
C ALA A 57 -4.21 4.41 -5.49
N LEU A 58 -4.80 5.60 -5.52
CA LEU A 58 -6.20 5.84 -5.19
C LEU A 58 -7.18 5.46 -6.31
N ALA A 59 -6.69 5.22 -7.54
CA ALA A 59 -7.54 4.93 -8.69
C ALA A 59 -8.35 3.63 -8.48
N GLY A 60 -9.66 3.80 -8.28
CA GLY A 60 -10.59 2.70 -8.00
C GLY A 60 -10.51 2.12 -6.59
N ALA A 61 -9.72 2.72 -5.69
CA ALA A 61 -9.64 2.30 -4.30
C ALA A 61 -10.93 2.64 -3.54
N ARG A 62 -11.44 1.69 -2.77
CA ARG A 62 -12.63 1.88 -1.90
C ARG A 62 -12.28 2.35 -0.51
N ALA A 63 -11.02 2.23 -0.12
CA ALA A 63 -10.47 2.74 1.12
C ALA A 63 -9.01 3.13 0.91
N CYS A 64 -8.55 4.13 1.65
CA CYS A 64 -7.16 4.56 1.70
C CYS A 64 -6.69 4.50 3.15
N LEU A 65 -5.55 3.85 3.38
CA LEU A 65 -4.85 3.87 4.65
C LEU A 65 -3.65 4.80 4.50
N CYS A 66 -3.73 5.96 5.16
CA CYS A 66 -2.62 6.90 5.25
C CYS A 66 -1.71 6.47 6.40
N CYS A 67 -0.57 5.87 6.05
CA CYS A 67 0.44 5.35 6.97
C CYS A 67 1.75 6.15 6.92
N ALA A 68 1.74 7.31 6.24
CA ALA A 68 2.82 8.28 6.28
C ALA A 68 2.81 9.08 7.61
N PRO A 69 3.95 9.70 8.00
CA PRO A 69 3.97 10.60 9.15
C PRO A 69 3.00 11.78 8.98
N VAL A 70 2.34 12.20 10.05
CA VAL A 70 1.27 13.22 10.01
C VAL A 70 1.79 14.62 9.64
N GLY A 71 3.05 14.93 9.98
CA GLY A 71 3.63 16.26 9.81
C GLY A 71 4.82 16.33 8.85
N ALA A 72 5.01 15.30 8.03
CA ALA A 72 6.05 15.29 6.99
C ALA A 72 5.56 15.95 5.70
#